data_AF-A0A7S1A7A3-F1
#
_entry.id   AF-A0A7S1A7A3-F1
#
_cell.length_a   1.000
_cell.length_b   1.000
_cell.length_c   1.000
_cell.angle_alpha   90.00
_cell.angle_beta   90.00
_cell.angle_gamma   90.00
#
_symmetry.space_group_name_H-M   'P 1'
#
loop_
_entity.id
_entity.type
_entity.pdbx_description
1 polymer ?
#
loop_
_entity_poly.entity_id
_entity_poly.type
_entity_poly.pdbx_seq_one_letter_code
_entity_poly.pdbx_strand_id
1 'polypeptide(L)'
;SGNQVTGQHVRDAACYVCWAFARAFAPSVLVPYVSEMSAALIQVAVYDREINCRRAAAAAVQEHVGRQGTFPNGIDVVTSADFWTLSNRRHSYLVVAPQLAYFATYCRVLIDHLVDRKIAHLDLEVRRLASQGLAKLLEDPGVEIVAHVNEVVLPKLLARAAEIDTTSVASRHGALIALTAVIDPLQSHIAAEVQDKIRSLE
;
A
#
# COMPACT_ATOMS: atom_id res chain seq x y z
N SER A 1 -22.50 10.49 -0.84
CA SER A 1 -22.29 10.38 0.62
C SER A 1 -22.59 8.98 1.18
N GLY A 2 -23.40 8.12 0.56
CA GLY A 2 -23.69 6.75 1.07
C GLY A 2 -22.62 5.66 0.79
N ASN A 3 -21.75 5.84 -0.21
CA ASN A 3 -20.79 4.80 -0.60
C ASN A 3 -19.59 4.64 0.36
N GLN A 4 -19.16 5.72 1.04
CA GLN A 4 -17.93 5.69 1.85
C GLN A 4 -18.12 4.99 3.21
N VAL A 5 -19.24 5.23 3.87
CA VAL A 5 -19.60 4.59 5.15
C VAL A 5 -19.86 3.09 4.96
N THR A 6 -20.59 2.74 3.90
CA THR A 6 -20.78 1.33 3.50
C THR A 6 -19.44 0.65 3.23
N GLY A 7 -18.52 1.32 2.54
CA GLY A 7 -17.18 0.79 2.28
C GLY A 7 -16.35 0.54 3.53
N GLN A 8 -16.46 1.37 4.58
CA GLN A 8 -15.78 1.15 5.86
C GLN A 8 -16.26 -0.11 6.56
N HIS A 9 -17.58 -0.27 6.72
CA HIS A 9 -18.14 -1.44 7.41
C HIS A 9 -17.82 -2.74 6.70
N VAL A 10 -17.80 -2.75 5.36
CA VAL A 10 -17.40 -3.93 4.58
C VAL A 10 -15.94 -4.31 4.85
N ARG A 11 -15.01 -3.34 4.90
CA ARG A 11 -13.59 -3.64 5.16
C ARG A 11 -13.33 -4.05 6.61
N ASP A 12 -14.03 -3.44 7.55
CA ASP A 12 -13.99 -3.83 8.97
C ASP A 12 -14.50 -5.27 9.18
N ALA A 13 -15.66 -5.60 8.59
CA ALA A 13 -16.23 -6.94 8.60
C ALA A 13 -15.30 -7.97 7.93
N ALA A 14 -14.67 -7.62 6.81
CA ALA A 14 -13.68 -8.49 6.17
C ALA A 14 -12.47 -8.77 7.08
N CYS A 15 -11.97 -7.76 7.80
CA CYS A 15 -10.90 -7.96 8.79
C CYS A 15 -11.35 -8.88 9.93
N TYR A 16 -12.59 -8.73 10.41
CA TYR A 16 -13.16 -9.61 11.42
C TYR A 16 -13.27 -11.06 10.94
N VAL A 17 -13.68 -11.28 9.68
CA VAL A 17 -13.72 -12.62 9.07
C VAL A 17 -12.30 -13.21 8.99
N CYS A 18 -11.31 -12.45 8.53
CA CYS A 18 -9.92 -12.89 8.51
C CYS A 18 -9.40 -13.24 9.92
N TRP A 19 -9.74 -12.44 10.93
CA TRP A 19 -9.41 -12.72 12.33
C TRP A 19 -10.07 -14.03 12.79
N ALA A 20 -11.35 -14.26 12.45
CA ALA A 20 -12.07 -15.48 12.80
C ALA A 20 -11.46 -16.72 12.13
N PHE A 21 -10.94 -16.61 10.91
CA PHE A 21 -10.29 -17.71 10.20
C PHE A 21 -9.09 -18.27 10.97
N ALA A 22 -8.31 -17.42 11.63
CA ALA A 22 -7.19 -17.83 12.47
C ALA A 22 -7.60 -18.77 13.62
N ARG A 23 -8.89 -18.84 13.94
CA ARG A 23 -9.46 -19.66 15.02
C ARG A 23 -10.26 -20.83 14.48
N ALA A 24 -10.89 -20.65 13.33
CA ALA A 24 -11.81 -21.62 12.74
C ALA A 24 -11.11 -22.72 11.94
N PHE A 25 -9.93 -22.44 11.39
CA PHE A 25 -9.24 -23.36 10.49
C PHE A 25 -7.89 -23.83 11.03
N ALA A 26 -7.54 -25.08 10.70
CA ALA A 26 -6.21 -25.60 10.94
C ALA A 26 -5.19 -24.93 9.99
N PRO A 27 -3.90 -24.81 10.38
CA PRO A 27 -2.88 -24.17 9.56
C PRO A 27 -2.80 -24.74 8.14
N SER A 28 -2.89 -26.07 7.99
CA SER A 28 -2.84 -26.74 6.68
C SER A 28 -3.92 -26.29 5.70
N VAL A 29 -5.08 -25.83 6.18
CA VAL A 29 -6.16 -25.32 5.34
C VAL A 29 -5.87 -23.90 4.85
N LEU A 30 -5.22 -23.09 5.68
CA LEU A 30 -4.96 -21.68 5.39
C LEU A 30 -3.68 -21.47 4.59
N VAL A 31 -2.68 -22.35 4.71
CA VAL A 31 -1.36 -22.23 4.05
C VAL A 31 -1.41 -21.72 2.60
N PRO A 32 -2.28 -22.23 1.71
CA PRO A 32 -2.33 -21.77 0.31
C PRO A 32 -2.70 -20.29 0.15
N TYR A 33 -3.41 -19.72 1.13
CA TYR A 33 -3.96 -18.36 1.07
C TYR A 33 -3.18 -17.36 1.93
N VAL A 34 -2.23 -17.83 2.74
CA VAL A 34 -1.52 -16.99 3.72
C VAL A 34 -0.83 -15.81 3.06
N SER A 35 -0.17 -16.01 1.92
CA SER A 35 0.56 -14.93 1.24
C SER A 35 -0.35 -13.81 0.74
N GLU A 36 -1.50 -14.16 0.17
CA GLU A 36 -2.47 -13.16 -0.32
C GLU A 36 -3.18 -12.48 0.85
N MET A 37 -3.59 -13.25 1.85
CA MET A 37 -4.26 -12.73 3.03
C MET A 37 -3.35 -11.81 3.84
N SER A 38 -2.07 -12.15 4.00
CA SER A 38 -1.12 -11.29 4.70
C SER A 38 -0.88 -9.99 3.95
N ALA A 39 -0.67 -10.04 2.63
CA ALA A 39 -0.54 -8.84 1.81
C ALA A 39 -1.77 -7.93 1.93
N ALA A 40 -2.97 -8.49 1.82
CA ALA A 40 -4.21 -7.73 1.92
C ALA A 40 -4.41 -7.09 3.31
N LEU A 41 -4.19 -7.86 4.39
CA LEU A 41 -4.30 -7.33 5.75
C LEU A 41 -3.26 -6.24 6.02
N ILE A 42 -2.03 -6.41 5.55
CA ILE A 42 -0.98 -5.40 5.72
C ILE A 42 -1.31 -4.12 4.95
N GLN A 43 -1.79 -4.22 3.71
CA GLN A 43 -2.27 -3.06 2.95
C GLN A 43 -3.38 -2.31 3.69
N VAL A 44 -4.35 -3.02 4.29
CA VAL A 44 -5.42 -2.38 5.08
C VAL A 44 -4.83 -1.76 6.35
N ALA A 45 -3.97 -2.48 7.06
CA ALA A 45 -3.37 -2.02 8.31
C ALA A 45 -2.64 -0.69 8.14
N VAL A 46 -1.88 -0.50 7.05
CA VAL A 46 -1.10 0.73 6.87
C VAL A 46 -1.80 1.80 6.03
N TYR A 47 -2.66 1.43 5.08
CA TYR A 47 -3.24 2.37 4.12
C TYR A 47 -4.74 2.63 4.24
N ASP A 48 -5.49 1.97 5.12
CA ASP A 48 -6.91 2.34 5.28
C ASP A 48 -7.05 3.78 5.79
N ARG A 49 -8.05 4.49 5.27
CA ARG A 49 -8.38 5.84 5.73
C ARG A 49 -8.86 5.80 7.19
N GLU A 50 -9.61 4.75 7.53
CA GLU A 50 -10.27 4.59 8.81
C GLU A 50 -9.38 3.88 9.83
N ILE A 51 -9.22 4.52 10.99
CA ILE A 51 -8.42 3.97 12.09
C ILE A 51 -8.95 2.61 12.57
N ASN A 52 -10.28 2.44 12.58
CA ASN A 52 -10.89 1.19 13.03
C ASN A 52 -10.53 0.03 12.09
N CYS A 53 -10.58 0.24 10.77
CA CYS A 53 -10.17 -0.76 9.80
C CYS A 53 -8.67 -1.09 9.92
N ARG A 54 -7.81 -0.09 10.13
CA ARG A 54 -6.37 -0.32 10.34
C ARG A 54 -6.12 -1.21 11.57
N ARG A 55 -6.81 -0.92 12.67
CA ARG A 55 -6.70 -1.70 13.92
C ARG A 55 -7.30 -3.10 13.80
N ALA A 56 -8.42 -3.25 13.11
CA ALA A 56 -9.02 -4.55 12.85
C ALA A 56 -8.11 -5.44 12.00
N ALA A 57 -7.47 -4.88 10.98
CA ALA A 57 -6.48 -5.61 10.18
C ALA A 57 -5.25 -6.01 11.00
N ALA A 58 -4.71 -5.11 11.83
CA ALA A 58 -3.59 -5.43 12.72
C ALA A 58 -3.93 -6.53 13.73
N ALA A 59 -5.14 -6.50 14.30
CA ALA A 59 -5.62 -7.55 15.19
C ALA A 59 -5.75 -8.91 14.47
N ALA A 60 -6.22 -8.92 13.22
CA ALA A 60 -6.25 -10.13 12.40
C ALA A 60 -4.83 -10.68 12.14
N VAL A 61 -3.87 -9.83 11.79
CA VAL A 61 -2.46 -10.23 11.62
C VAL A 61 -1.90 -10.82 12.91
N GLN A 62 -2.13 -10.16 14.05
CA GLN A 62 -1.66 -10.63 15.36
C GLN A 62 -2.25 -12.01 15.72
N GLU A 63 -3.54 -12.23 15.48
CA GLU A 63 -4.19 -13.52 15.76
C GLU A 63 -3.60 -14.65 14.91
N HIS A 64 -3.37 -14.40 13.62
CA HIS A 64 -2.75 -15.39 12.75
C HIS A 64 -1.29 -15.67 13.12
N VAL A 65 -0.50 -14.64 13.43
CA VAL A 65 0.89 -14.82 13.88
C VAL A 65 0.93 -15.63 15.18
N GLY A 66 0.05 -15.33 16.14
CA GLY A 66 0.02 -16.00 17.44
C GLY A 66 -0.54 -17.42 17.42
N ARG A 67 -1.52 -17.73 16.56
CA ARG A 67 -2.18 -19.04 16.54
C ARG A 67 -1.72 -19.96 15.43
N GLN A 68 -1.57 -19.41 14.23
CA GLN A 68 -1.28 -20.20 13.02
C GLN A 68 0.23 -20.31 12.79
N GLY A 69 0.99 -19.25 13.11
CA GLY A 69 2.44 -19.23 12.96
C GLY A 69 2.94 -19.27 11.51
N THR A 70 2.04 -19.13 10.54
CA THR A 70 2.34 -19.25 9.10
C THR A 70 2.54 -17.91 8.41
N PHE A 71 2.19 -16.79 9.06
CA PHE A 71 2.31 -15.46 8.46
C PHE A 71 3.76 -15.07 8.18
N PRO A 72 4.08 -14.57 6.97
CA PRO A 72 5.45 -14.17 6.63
C PRO A 72 5.97 -13.10 7.58
N ASN A 73 7.21 -13.27 8.04
CA ASN A 73 7.90 -12.36 8.96
C ASN A 73 7.25 -12.21 10.36
N GLY A 74 6.17 -12.97 10.64
CA GLY A 74 5.68 -13.29 11.98
C GLY A 74 5.61 -12.11 12.95
N ILE A 75 6.33 -12.25 14.08
CA ILE A 75 6.33 -11.28 15.18
C ILE A 75 6.86 -9.92 14.73
N ASP A 76 7.86 -9.87 13.86
CA ASP A 76 8.48 -8.60 13.42
C ASP A 76 7.46 -7.69 12.74
N VAL A 77 6.51 -8.29 12.00
CA VAL A 77 5.39 -7.57 11.38
C VAL A 77 4.42 -7.03 12.42
N VAL A 78 4.07 -7.83 13.44
CA VAL A 78 3.17 -7.40 14.53
C VAL A 78 3.79 -6.28 15.34
N THR A 79 5.11 -6.35 15.59
CA THR A 79 5.84 -5.32 16.32
C THR A 79 5.94 -4.02 15.52
N SER A 80 6.15 -4.11 14.20
CA SER A 80 6.21 -2.91 13.34
C SER A 80 4.84 -2.26 13.15
N ALA A 81 3.79 -3.08 13.06
CA ALA A 81 2.42 -2.66 12.78
C ALA A 81 1.53 -2.71 14.04
N ASP A 82 2.02 -2.18 15.15
CA ASP A 82 1.28 -2.21 16.42
C ASP A 82 0.10 -1.22 16.44
N PHE A 83 -0.81 -1.43 17.39
CA PHE A 83 -2.04 -0.66 17.53
C PHE A 83 -1.82 0.86 17.68
N TRP A 84 -0.73 1.28 18.35
CA TRP A 84 -0.42 2.68 18.61
C TRP A 84 0.17 3.36 17.38
N THR A 85 1.15 2.74 16.73
CA THR A 85 1.79 3.28 15.52
C THR A 85 0.77 3.43 14.38
N LEU A 86 -0.20 2.52 14.26
CA LEU A 86 -1.27 2.57 13.26
C LEU A 86 -2.39 3.58 13.58
N SER A 87 -2.40 4.18 14.77
CA SER A 87 -3.45 5.13 15.16
C SER A 87 -3.37 6.44 14.34
N ASN A 88 -2.16 6.84 13.96
CA ASN A 88 -1.94 8.02 13.13
C ASN A 88 -1.78 7.63 11.65
N ARG A 89 -2.70 8.09 10.79
CA ARG A 89 -2.70 7.79 9.36
C ARG A 89 -1.43 8.25 8.64
N ARG A 90 -0.86 9.40 9.01
CA ARG A 90 0.39 9.88 8.41
C ARG A 90 1.55 8.97 8.82
N HIS A 91 1.62 8.60 10.09
CA HIS A 91 2.65 7.70 10.59
C HIS A 91 2.55 6.31 9.95
N SER A 92 1.34 5.78 9.76
CA SER A 92 1.15 4.47 9.12
C SER A 92 1.64 4.45 7.67
N TYR A 93 1.40 5.53 6.91
CA TYR A 93 1.87 5.66 5.52
C TYR A 93 3.38 5.89 5.41
N LEU A 94 3.95 6.72 6.27
CA LEU A 94 5.30 7.28 6.07
C LEU A 94 6.38 6.62 6.94
N VAL A 95 6.00 5.83 7.93
CA VAL A 95 6.94 5.15 8.84
C VAL A 95 6.68 3.65 8.86
N VAL A 96 5.46 3.24 9.20
CA VAL A 96 5.14 1.80 9.35
C VAL A 96 5.17 1.07 8.01
N ALA A 97 4.56 1.62 6.95
CA ALA A 97 4.59 0.98 5.64
C ALA A 97 6.03 0.79 5.10
N PRO A 98 6.93 1.78 5.14
CA PRO A 98 8.35 1.57 4.81
C PRO A 98 9.03 0.51 5.68
N GLN A 99 8.76 0.47 6.99
CA GLN A 99 9.30 -0.58 7.86
C GLN A 99 8.88 -1.98 7.43
N LEU A 100 7.61 -2.17 7.07
CA LEU A 100 7.11 -3.46 6.59
C LEU A 100 7.63 -3.79 5.19
N ALA A 101 7.91 -2.80 4.36
CA ALA A 101 8.46 -2.99 3.02
C ALA A 101 9.91 -3.47 3.01
N TYR A 102 10.65 -3.38 4.12
CA TYR A 102 11.95 -4.08 4.23
C TYR A 102 11.81 -5.59 4.08
N PHE A 103 10.64 -6.16 4.39
CA PHE A 103 10.36 -7.54 4.06
C PHE A 103 9.97 -7.64 2.58
N ALA A 104 10.78 -8.37 1.81
CA ALA A 104 10.57 -8.54 0.37
C ALA A 104 9.14 -8.97 -0.01
N THR A 105 8.50 -9.78 0.87
CA THR A 105 7.10 -10.20 0.75
C THR A 105 6.11 -9.04 0.62
N TYR A 106 6.36 -7.91 1.29
CA TYR A 106 5.42 -6.80 1.38
C TYR A 106 5.78 -5.59 0.50
N CYS A 107 7.05 -5.44 0.11
CA CYS A 107 7.50 -4.25 -0.63
C CYS A 107 6.68 -3.98 -1.90
N ARG A 108 6.65 -4.94 -2.82
CA ARG A 108 5.95 -4.80 -4.11
C ARG A 108 4.45 -4.58 -3.93
N VAL A 109 3.81 -5.36 -3.05
CA VAL A 109 2.36 -5.27 -2.81
C VAL A 109 1.95 -3.95 -2.18
N LEU A 110 2.82 -3.31 -1.39
CA LEU A 110 2.58 -1.99 -0.83
C LEU A 110 2.69 -0.90 -1.90
N ILE A 111 3.73 -0.96 -2.75
CA ILE A 111 3.90 -0.07 -3.91
C ILE A 111 2.69 -0.16 -4.84
N ASP A 112 2.30 -1.37 -5.24
CA ASP A 112 1.19 -1.59 -6.15
C ASP A 112 -0.13 -1.09 -5.56
N HIS A 113 -0.34 -1.26 -4.25
CA HIS A 113 -1.56 -0.76 -3.60
C HIS A 113 -1.64 0.76 -3.59
N LEU A 114 -0.53 1.46 -3.34
CA LEU A 114 -0.49 2.91 -3.41
C LEU A 114 -0.86 3.39 -4.82
N VAL A 115 -0.21 2.80 -5.83
CA VAL A 115 -0.42 3.13 -7.23
C VAL A 115 -1.85 2.82 -7.65
N ASP A 116 -2.38 1.66 -7.32
CA ASP A 116 -3.64 1.19 -7.90
C ASP A 116 -4.88 1.67 -7.17
N ARG A 117 -4.76 1.98 -5.88
CA ARG A 117 -5.91 2.26 -5.03
C ARG A 117 -5.85 3.63 -4.39
N LYS A 118 -4.67 4.12 -4.00
CA LYS A 118 -4.55 5.32 -3.16
C LYS A 118 -4.26 6.59 -3.95
N ILE A 119 -3.47 6.49 -5.01
CA ILE A 119 -3.14 7.62 -5.88
C ILE A 119 -4.40 8.19 -6.56
N ALA A 120 -5.34 7.34 -6.98
CA ALA A 120 -6.61 7.78 -7.57
C ALA A 120 -7.75 8.00 -6.56
N HIS A 121 -7.46 8.02 -5.25
CA HIS A 121 -8.49 8.12 -4.22
C HIS A 121 -9.20 9.49 -4.24
N LEU A 122 -10.49 9.56 -3.92
CA LEU A 122 -11.27 10.81 -3.97
C LEU A 122 -10.82 11.85 -2.93
N ASP A 123 -10.42 11.40 -1.74
CA ASP A 123 -9.82 12.24 -0.69
C ASP A 123 -8.42 12.71 -1.10
N LEU A 124 -8.24 14.03 -1.22
CA LEU A 124 -6.98 14.68 -1.57
C LEU A 124 -5.84 14.31 -0.61
N GLU A 125 -6.10 14.22 0.70
CA GLU A 125 -5.06 13.95 1.67
C GLU A 125 -4.56 12.51 1.58
N VAL A 126 -5.45 11.56 1.22
CA VAL A 126 -5.04 10.18 0.91
C VAL A 126 -4.11 10.17 -0.31
N ARG A 127 -4.39 10.96 -1.36
CA ARG A 127 -3.50 11.05 -2.53
C ARG A 127 -2.13 11.65 -2.16
N ARG A 128 -2.10 12.68 -1.31
CA ARG A 128 -0.85 13.30 -0.83
C ARG A 128 -0.01 12.32 -0.01
N LEU A 129 -0.64 11.62 0.95
CA LEU A 129 0.04 10.60 1.74
C LEU A 129 0.50 9.42 0.89
N ALA A 130 -0.28 9.01 -0.11
CA ALA A 130 0.12 7.95 -1.04
C ALA A 130 1.36 8.32 -1.84
N SER A 131 1.45 9.56 -2.31
CA SER A 131 2.61 10.04 -3.09
C SER A 131 3.87 10.14 -2.22
N GLN A 132 3.75 10.67 -1.01
CA GLN A 132 4.85 10.71 -0.04
C GLN A 132 5.27 9.32 0.42
N GLY A 133 4.31 8.42 0.66
CA GLY A 133 4.56 7.03 1.03
C GLY A 133 5.27 6.27 -0.09
N LEU A 134 4.87 6.50 -1.35
CA LEU A 134 5.53 5.91 -2.50
C LEU A 134 6.98 6.38 -2.61
N ALA A 135 7.24 7.68 -2.43
CA ALA A 135 8.62 8.19 -2.36
C ALA A 135 9.43 7.52 -1.26
N LYS A 136 8.86 7.36 -0.05
CA LYS A 136 9.50 6.66 1.08
C LYS A 136 9.84 5.20 0.80
N LEU A 137 8.98 4.49 0.07
CA LEU A 137 9.25 3.10 -0.33
C LEU A 137 10.36 2.99 -1.39
N LEU A 138 10.71 4.10 -2.04
CA LEU A 138 11.65 4.17 -3.15
C LEU A 138 12.92 4.95 -2.80
N GLU A 139 13.19 5.23 -1.52
CA GLU A 139 14.42 5.92 -1.08
C GLU A 139 15.68 5.07 -1.27
N ASP A 140 15.57 3.74 -1.19
CA ASP A 140 16.67 2.79 -1.42
C ASP A 140 16.12 1.49 -2.04
N PRO A 141 15.69 1.52 -3.32
CA PRO A 141 15.03 0.39 -3.94
C PRO A 141 16.05 -0.66 -4.39
N GLY A 142 15.82 -1.92 -4.02
CA GLY A 142 16.56 -3.05 -4.59
C GLY A 142 16.34 -3.19 -6.10
N VAL A 143 17.24 -3.92 -6.77
CA VAL A 143 17.25 -4.07 -8.24
C VAL A 143 15.90 -4.53 -8.82
N GLU A 144 15.24 -5.49 -8.17
CA GLU A 144 13.91 -5.98 -8.60
C GLU A 144 12.83 -4.90 -8.51
N ILE A 145 12.88 -4.06 -7.48
CA ILE A 145 11.94 -2.94 -7.32
C ILE A 145 12.22 -1.85 -8.34
N VAL A 146 13.49 -1.55 -8.64
CA VAL A 146 13.85 -0.61 -9.72
C VAL A 146 13.30 -1.07 -11.07
N ALA A 147 13.43 -2.36 -11.40
CA ALA A 147 12.88 -2.92 -12.63
C ALA A 147 11.35 -2.77 -12.66
N HIS A 148 10.66 -3.20 -11.60
CA HIS A 148 9.20 -3.06 -11.48
C HIS A 148 8.73 -1.60 -11.57
N VAL A 149 9.48 -0.66 -11.00
CA VAL A 149 9.14 0.76 -11.05
C VAL A 149 9.23 1.30 -12.47
N ASN A 150 10.31 0.98 -13.20
CA ASN A 150 10.49 1.44 -14.58
C ASN A 150 9.52 0.77 -15.56
N GLU A 151 9.25 -0.52 -15.40
CA GLU A 151 8.43 -1.29 -16.33
C GLU A 151 6.92 -1.16 -16.08
N VAL A 152 6.51 -0.92 -14.82
CA VAL A 152 5.11 -0.96 -14.42
C VAL A 152 4.66 0.35 -13.80
N VAL A 153 5.32 0.82 -12.75
CA VAL A 153 4.84 1.96 -11.94
C VAL A 153 4.86 3.26 -12.73
N LEU A 154 6.02 3.65 -13.29
CA LEU A 154 6.18 4.92 -14.01
C LEU A 154 5.29 4.98 -15.27
N PRO A 155 5.22 3.94 -16.13
CA PRO A 155 4.30 3.93 -17.27
C PRO A 155 2.84 4.12 -16.85
N LYS A 156 2.40 3.49 -15.75
CA LYS A 156 1.03 3.59 -15.24
C LYS A 156 0.72 4.98 -14.69
N LEU A 157 1.66 5.61 -14.00
CA LEU A 157 1.51 6.99 -13.52
C LEU A 157 1.49 7.98 -14.68
N LEU A 158 2.38 7.85 -15.66
CA LEU A 158 2.40 8.71 -16.86
C LEU A 158 1.10 8.61 -17.64
N ALA A 159 0.59 7.39 -17.87
CA ALA A 159 -0.68 7.18 -18.56
C ALA A 159 -1.84 7.90 -17.84
N ARG A 160 -1.92 7.77 -16.51
CA ARG A 160 -2.94 8.46 -15.71
C ARG A 160 -2.78 9.96 -15.68
N ALA A 161 -1.56 10.48 -15.66
CA ALA A 161 -1.31 11.92 -15.71
C ALA A 161 -1.79 12.53 -17.05
N ALA A 162 -1.60 11.79 -18.13
CA ALA A 162 -1.97 12.17 -19.50
C ALA A 162 -3.46 11.97 -19.85
N GLU A 163 -4.26 11.37 -18.97
CA GLU A 163 -5.72 11.24 -19.18
C GLU A 163 -6.33 12.63 -19.41
N ILE A 164 -7.16 12.82 -20.44
CA ILE A 164 -7.77 14.13 -20.74
C ILE A 164 -9.19 14.24 -20.14
N ASP A 165 -9.79 13.11 -19.77
CA ASP A 165 -11.17 13.03 -19.27
C ASP A 165 -11.35 13.76 -17.91
N THR A 166 -12.35 14.63 -17.82
CA THR A 166 -12.71 15.39 -16.61
C THR A 166 -13.28 14.51 -15.49
N THR A 167 -13.74 13.29 -15.79
CA THR A 167 -14.15 12.32 -14.75
C THR A 167 -12.97 11.74 -13.97
N SER A 168 -11.74 11.90 -14.48
CA SER A 168 -10.51 11.30 -13.94
C SER A 168 -9.65 12.26 -13.10
N VAL A 169 -10.15 13.46 -12.74
CA VAL A 169 -9.34 14.52 -12.09
C VAL A 169 -8.58 14.02 -10.85
N ALA A 170 -9.19 13.17 -10.03
CA ALA A 170 -8.52 12.58 -8.87
C ALA A 170 -7.34 11.67 -9.26
N SER A 171 -7.52 10.85 -10.29
CA SER A 171 -6.50 9.97 -10.88
C SER A 171 -5.33 10.79 -11.42
N ARG A 172 -5.61 11.78 -12.28
CA ARG A 172 -4.62 12.68 -12.86
C ARG A 172 -3.84 13.45 -11.82
N HIS A 173 -4.56 14.12 -10.90
CA HIS A 173 -3.94 14.87 -9.83
C HIS A 173 -3.00 13.98 -9.02
N GLY A 174 -3.49 12.81 -8.59
CA GLY A 174 -2.68 11.86 -7.83
C GLY A 174 -1.44 11.41 -8.59
N ALA A 175 -1.59 11.10 -9.88
CA ALA A 175 -0.49 10.65 -10.71
C ALA A 175 0.58 11.73 -10.87
N LEU A 176 0.19 12.99 -11.09
CA LEU A 176 1.11 14.13 -11.18
C LEU A 176 1.91 14.32 -9.88
N ILE A 177 1.23 14.38 -8.72
CA ILE A 177 1.95 14.56 -7.45
C ILE A 177 2.82 13.35 -7.08
N ALA A 178 2.46 12.14 -7.51
CA ALA A 178 3.27 10.95 -7.32
C ALA A 178 4.50 10.95 -8.21
N LEU A 179 4.36 11.31 -9.48
CA LEU A 179 5.50 11.48 -10.40
C LEU A 179 6.49 12.48 -9.82
N THR A 180 6.03 13.66 -9.38
CA THR A 180 6.91 14.64 -8.73
C THR A 180 7.61 14.07 -7.49
N ALA A 181 6.90 13.32 -6.65
CA ALA A 181 7.45 12.77 -5.42
C ALA A 181 8.53 11.69 -5.65
N VAL A 182 8.47 10.96 -6.76
CA VAL A 182 9.42 9.86 -7.04
C VAL A 182 10.61 10.28 -7.91
N ILE A 183 10.66 11.52 -8.42
CA ILE A 183 11.79 12.01 -9.23
C ILE A 183 13.10 11.97 -8.42
N ASP A 184 13.13 12.57 -7.23
CA ASP A 184 14.37 12.64 -6.43
C ASP A 184 14.82 11.25 -5.94
N PRO A 185 13.96 10.41 -5.33
CA PRO A 185 14.36 9.07 -4.87
C PRO A 185 14.84 8.16 -6.01
N LEU A 186 14.35 8.36 -7.23
CA LEU A 186 14.70 7.52 -8.38
C LEU A 186 15.75 8.17 -9.30
N GLN A 187 16.31 9.35 -8.99
CA GLN A 187 17.13 10.10 -9.94
C GLN A 187 18.30 9.30 -10.55
N SER A 188 18.90 8.39 -9.79
CA SER A 188 19.97 7.46 -10.23
C SER A 188 19.47 6.15 -10.86
N HIS A 189 18.15 5.92 -10.88
CA HIS A 189 17.51 4.64 -11.21
C HIS A 189 16.46 4.73 -12.33
N ILE A 190 16.06 5.94 -12.77
CA ILE A 190 15.10 6.12 -13.87
C ILE A 190 15.79 5.82 -15.21
N ALA A 191 15.21 4.94 -16.01
CA ALA A 191 15.65 4.67 -17.38
C ALA A 191 15.56 5.94 -18.25
N ALA A 192 16.54 6.16 -19.15
CA ALA A 192 16.63 7.37 -19.97
C ALA A 192 15.33 7.70 -20.74
N GLU A 193 14.67 6.68 -21.28
CA GLU A 193 13.41 6.80 -22.03
C GLU A 193 12.26 7.39 -21.18
N VAL A 194 12.27 7.12 -19.87
CA VAL A 194 11.26 7.62 -18.93
C VAL A 194 11.58 9.06 -18.53
N GLN A 195 12.86 9.41 -18.40
CA GLN A 195 13.30 10.79 -18.15
C GLN A 195 12.85 11.74 -19.27
N ASP A 196 12.96 11.31 -20.53
CA ASP A 196 12.55 12.10 -21.69
C ASP A 196 11.04 12.36 -21.73
N LYS A 197 10.23 11.36 -21.33
CA LYS A 197 8.78 11.53 -21.21
C LYS A 197 8.38 12.49 -20.09
N ILE A 198 9.05 12.43 -18.93
CA ILE A 198 8.77 13.36 -17.81
C ILE A 198 9.05 14.80 -18.25
N ARG A 199 10.17 15.06 -18.93
CA ARG A 199 10.50 16.39 -19.46
C ARG A 199 9.50 16.90 -20.50
N SER A 200 8.86 16.01 -21.26
CA SER A 200 7.86 16.42 -22.25
C SER A 200 6.50 16.84 -21.66
N LEU A 201 6.30 16.64 -20.35
CA LEU A 201 5.09 17.05 -19.63
C LEU A 201 5.21 18.44 -18.96
N GLU A 202 6.41 19.03 -18.94
CA GLU A 202 6.68 20.42 -18.48
C GLU A 202 6.39 21.44 -19.61
#